data_AF-A0A7C6ME95-F1
#
_entry.id   AF-A0A7C6ME95-F1
#
_cell.length_a   1.000
_cell.length_b   1.000
_cell.length_c   1.000
_cell.angle_alpha   90.00
_cell.angle_beta   90.00
_cell.angle_gamma   90.00
#
_symmetry.space_group_name_H-M   'P 1'
#
loop_
_entity.id
_entity.type
_entity.pdbx_description
1 polymer ?
#
loop_
_entity_poly.entity_id
_entity_poly.type
_entity_poly.pdbx_seq_one_letter_code
_entity_poly.pdbx_strand_id
1 'polypeptide(L)'
;SVHDVEDGIVSGRITLHVLWDLVELAALAEKGARAFGGTPEMLLDAADSLRQLSVVNRAVDFDHTLAGYANLKKMTSELVGRYVGATVGATAGQERLGRQYGSLIIPPQAQAEVTLLKTIAVLYVMDLPTHLDRQDRQRERIYRVFDYLTAGAPGSLDPMYRAWWEEAPDAAARQRVVVDQIASMTESRLERLAKRSAGLAVFMG
;
A
#
# COMPACT_ATOMS: atom_id res chain seq x y z
N SER A 1 4.78 1.05 4.64
CA SER A 1 5.96 1.90 4.42
C SER A 1 7.27 1.17 4.68
N VAL A 2 7.52 0.69 5.90
CA VAL A 2 8.83 0.07 6.23
C VAL A 2 9.10 -1.21 5.41
N HIS A 3 8.10 -2.09 5.30
CA HIS A 3 8.19 -3.28 4.46
C HIS A 3 8.29 -2.95 2.96
N ASP A 4 7.59 -1.91 2.49
CA ASP A 4 7.70 -1.49 1.08
C ASP A 4 9.12 -1.01 0.73
N VAL A 5 9.79 -0.34 1.68
CA VAL A 5 11.21 0.04 1.54
C VAL A 5 12.10 -1.20 1.48
N GLU A 6 11.88 -2.17 2.38
CA GLU A 6 12.60 -3.45 2.35
C GLU A 6 12.41 -4.20 1.02
N ASP A 7 11.18 -4.35 0.55
CA ASP A 7 10.88 -5.04 -0.71
C ASP A 7 11.48 -4.29 -1.92
N GLY A 8 11.47 -2.96 -1.88
CA GLY A 8 12.12 -2.12 -2.89
C GLY A 8 13.65 -2.28 -2.89
N ILE A 9 14.30 -2.42 -1.72
CA ILE A 9 15.73 -2.70 -1.61
C ILE A 9 16.05 -4.10 -2.14
N VAL A 10 15.29 -5.12 -1.71
CA VAL A 10 15.48 -6.51 -2.16
C VAL A 10 15.28 -6.65 -3.67
N SER A 11 14.40 -5.85 -4.27
CA SER A 11 14.20 -5.83 -5.72
C SER A 11 15.16 -4.93 -6.50
N GLY A 12 16.10 -4.27 -5.83
CA GLY A 12 17.08 -3.37 -6.43
C GLY A 12 16.50 -2.04 -6.95
N ARG A 13 15.26 -1.72 -6.57
CA ARG A 13 14.57 -0.48 -6.97
C ARG A 13 14.87 0.69 -6.05
N ILE A 14 15.16 0.40 -4.78
CA ILE A 14 15.50 1.39 -3.75
C ILE A 14 16.95 1.20 -3.32
N THR A 15 17.66 2.31 -3.16
CA THR A 15 18.87 2.36 -2.34
C THR A 15 18.67 3.33 -1.18
N LEU A 16 19.14 2.97 0.01
CA LEU A 16 19.10 3.87 1.17
C LEU A 16 20.15 4.98 1.10
N HIS A 17 21.10 4.92 0.14
CA HIS A 17 22.07 6.00 -0.07
C HIS A 17 21.41 7.35 -0.35
N VAL A 18 20.16 7.37 -0.82
CA VAL A 18 19.36 8.59 -0.97
C VAL A 18 19.30 9.43 0.32
N LEU A 19 19.40 8.81 1.50
CA LEU A 19 19.41 9.54 2.77
C LEU A 19 20.69 10.38 2.96
N TRP A 20 21.77 10.07 2.24
CA TRP A 20 23.06 10.78 2.29
C TRP A 20 23.33 11.64 1.06
N ASP A 21 22.60 11.46 -0.04
CA ASP A 21 22.66 12.37 -1.19
C ASP A 21 21.76 13.59 -0.93
N LEU A 22 22.37 14.73 -0.60
CA LEU A 22 21.64 15.95 -0.25
C LEU A 22 20.75 16.47 -1.40
N VAL A 23 21.19 16.33 -2.64
CA VAL A 23 20.46 16.85 -3.80
C VAL A 23 19.25 15.96 -4.07
N GLU A 24 19.46 14.65 -4.06
CA GLU A 24 18.41 13.67 -4.26
C GLU A 24 17.39 13.71 -3.11
N LEU A 25 17.87 13.82 -1.86
CA LEU A 25 17.03 13.92 -0.67
C LEU A 25 16.17 15.19 -0.68
N ALA A 26 16.72 16.34 -1.09
CA ALA A 26 15.95 17.58 -1.20
C ALA A 26 14.83 17.45 -2.24
N ALA A 27 15.13 16.89 -3.41
CA ALA A 27 14.13 16.64 -4.45
C ALA A 27 13.05 15.64 -3.98
N LEU A 28 13.45 14.62 -3.21
CA LEU A 28 12.56 13.66 -2.60
C LEU A 28 11.64 14.30 -1.56
N ALA A 29 12.20 15.14 -0.68
CA ALA A 29 11.46 15.86 0.36
C ALA A 29 10.40 16.77 -0.24
N GLU A 30 10.72 17.50 -1.30
CA GLU A 30 9.75 18.30 -2.03
C GLU A 30 8.59 17.47 -2.60
N LYS A 31 8.91 16.36 -3.27
CA LYS A 31 7.89 15.47 -3.85
C LYS A 31 7.05 14.83 -2.76
N GLY A 32 7.67 14.41 -1.65
CA GLY A 32 6.99 13.81 -0.50
C GLY A 32 6.01 14.77 0.17
N ALA A 33 6.44 16.01 0.41
CA ALA A 33 5.58 17.05 0.98
C ALA A 33 4.35 17.33 0.08
N ARG A 34 4.55 17.38 -1.24
CA ARG A 34 3.45 17.52 -2.21
C ARG A 34 2.51 16.32 -2.24
N ALA A 35 3.03 15.10 -2.17
CA ALA A 35 2.25 13.87 -2.34
C ALA A 35 1.53 13.41 -1.06
N PHE A 36 2.15 13.61 0.11
CA PHE A 36 1.68 13.05 1.38
C PHE A 36 1.45 14.10 2.48
N GLY A 37 1.74 15.38 2.20
CA GLY A 37 1.62 16.48 3.17
C GLY A 37 2.88 16.69 4.01
N GLY A 38 2.86 17.73 4.85
CA GLY A 38 4.03 18.20 5.61
C GLY A 38 4.85 19.25 4.83
N THR A 39 6.06 19.52 5.30
CA THR A 39 7.00 20.43 4.61
C THR A 39 8.28 19.67 4.21
N PRO A 40 9.01 20.14 3.18
CA PRO A 40 10.28 19.54 2.81
C PRO A 40 11.27 19.50 3.98
N GLU A 41 11.33 20.55 4.80
CA GLU A 41 12.21 20.64 5.97
C GLU A 41 11.93 19.53 6.99
N MET A 42 10.64 19.25 7.27
CA MET A 42 10.27 18.15 8.15
C MET A 42 10.78 16.78 7.65
N LEU A 43 10.81 16.58 6.33
CA LEU A 43 11.30 15.34 5.73
C LEU A 43 12.83 15.27 5.71
N LEU A 44 13.52 16.41 5.61
CA LEU A 44 14.96 16.50 5.81
C LEU A 44 15.34 16.15 7.25
N ASP A 45 14.66 16.74 8.24
CA ASP A 45 14.87 16.43 9.66
C ASP A 45 14.58 14.95 9.99
N ALA A 46 13.58 14.37 9.32
CA ALA A 46 13.28 12.94 9.43
C ALA A 46 14.42 12.07 8.88
N ALA A 47 15.01 12.46 7.74
CA ALA A 47 16.16 11.77 7.17
C ALA A 47 17.37 11.84 8.13
N ASP A 48 17.62 12.99 8.73
CA ASP A 48 18.66 13.18 9.75
C ASP A 48 18.46 12.22 10.91
N SER A 49 17.24 12.12 11.43
CA SER A 49 16.94 11.19 12.53
C SER A 49 17.15 9.73 12.13
N LEU A 50 16.72 9.32 10.94
CA LEU A 50 16.92 7.96 10.42
C LEU A 50 18.41 7.64 10.25
N ARG A 51 19.22 8.59 9.78
CA ARG A 51 20.68 8.42 9.62
C ARG A 51 21.40 8.17 10.93
N GLN A 52 20.86 8.65 12.06
CA GLN A 52 21.46 8.37 13.37
C GLN A 52 21.20 6.94 13.87
N LEU A 53 20.29 6.20 13.25
CA LEU A 53 19.95 4.85 13.68
C LEU A 53 20.99 3.84 13.17
N SER A 54 21.59 3.10 14.11
CA SER A 54 22.60 2.09 13.76
C SER A 54 22.07 1.00 12.81
N VAL A 55 20.79 0.65 12.91
CA VAL A 55 20.15 -0.32 12.02
C VAL A 55 19.97 0.17 10.60
N VAL A 56 19.74 1.47 10.39
CA VAL A 56 19.65 2.07 9.05
C VAL A 56 21.03 2.10 8.41
N ASN A 57 22.06 2.54 9.16
CA ASN A 57 23.45 2.51 8.68
C ASN A 57 23.91 1.12 8.27
N ARG A 58 23.52 0.06 9.00
CA ARG A 58 23.90 -1.32 8.67
C ARG A 58 23.16 -1.90 7.47
N ALA A 59 22.05 -1.30 7.07
CA ALA A 59 21.22 -1.75 5.96
C ALA A 59 21.48 -0.96 4.67
N VAL A 60 22.28 0.11 4.72
CA VAL A 60 22.52 0.99 3.56
C VAL A 60 23.20 0.27 2.40
N ASP A 61 24.23 -0.52 2.71
CA ASP A 61 25.03 -1.28 1.75
C ASP A 61 24.48 -2.71 1.61
N PHE A 62 23.20 -2.83 1.25
CA PHE A 62 22.59 -4.14 1.05
C PHE A 62 23.20 -4.86 -0.16
N ASP A 63 23.77 -6.03 0.08
CA ASP A 63 24.59 -6.79 -0.88
C ASP A 63 24.01 -8.18 -1.25
N HIS A 64 22.73 -8.42 -0.93
CA HIS A 64 22.04 -9.72 -1.08
C HIS A 64 22.68 -10.91 -0.35
N THR A 65 23.66 -10.68 0.55
CA THR A 65 24.17 -11.75 1.41
C THR A 65 23.17 -12.07 2.52
N LEU A 66 23.30 -13.25 3.14
CA LEU A 66 22.49 -13.60 4.31
C LEU A 66 22.62 -12.56 5.44
N ALA A 67 23.80 -12.00 5.63
CA ALA A 67 24.04 -10.94 6.61
C ALA A 67 23.32 -9.63 6.20
N GLY A 68 23.35 -9.27 4.92
CA GLY A 68 22.57 -8.16 4.37
C GLY A 68 21.07 -8.32 4.63
N TYR A 69 20.50 -9.50 4.37
CA TYR A 69 19.09 -9.80 4.66
C TYR A 69 18.78 -9.71 6.16
N ALA A 70 19.66 -10.22 7.02
CA ALA A 70 19.48 -10.13 8.47
C ALA A 70 19.50 -8.67 8.97
N ASN A 71 20.41 -7.84 8.45
CA ASN A 71 20.46 -6.41 8.75
C ASN A 71 19.20 -5.68 8.29
N LEU A 72 18.72 -5.98 7.08
CA LEU A 72 17.52 -5.38 6.53
C LEU A 72 16.27 -5.75 7.35
N LYS A 73 16.11 -7.03 7.70
CA LYS A 73 15.03 -7.49 8.60
C LYS A 73 15.12 -6.88 10.00
N LYS A 74 16.33 -6.69 10.52
CA LYS A 74 16.54 -6.02 11.80
C LYS A 74 16.12 -4.55 11.73
N MET A 75 16.52 -3.84 10.67
CA MET A 75 16.11 -2.45 10.43
C MET A 75 14.59 -2.35 10.37
N THR A 76 13.91 -3.20 9.59
CA THR A 76 12.45 -3.12 9.49
C THR A 76 11.76 -3.40 10.82
N SER A 77 12.24 -4.39 11.57
CA SER A 77 11.69 -4.73 12.88
C SER A 77 11.86 -3.60 13.91
N GLU A 78 13.03 -2.99 13.94
CA GLU A 78 13.34 -1.90 14.89
C GLU A 78 12.57 -0.62 14.57
N LEU A 79 12.46 -0.24 13.28
CA LEU A 79 11.66 0.91 12.86
C LEU A 79 10.17 0.72 13.20
N VAL A 80 9.60 -0.46 12.91
CA VAL A 80 8.21 -0.78 13.29
C VAL A 80 8.04 -0.67 14.81
N GLY A 81 8.94 -1.27 15.59
CA GLY A 81 8.92 -1.19 17.05
C GLY A 81 9.00 0.24 17.58
N ARG A 82 9.89 1.07 17.01
CA ARG A 82 10.06 2.49 17.33
C ARG A 82 8.76 3.27 17.10
N TYR A 83 8.12 3.11 15.94
CA TYR A 83 6.89 3.84 15.62
C TYR A 83 5.69 3.41 16.45
N VAL A 84 5.52 2.10 16.65
CA VAL A 84 4.46 1.57 17.51
C VAL A 84 4.69 2.04 18.95
N GLY A 85 5.90 1.91 19.47
CA GLY A 85 6.24 2.35 20.82
C GLY A 85 6.01 3.85 21.05
N ALA A 86 6.45 4.70 20.11
CA ALA A 86 6.24 6.15 20.19
C ALA A 86 4.75 6.53 20.16
N THR A 87 3.97 5.87 19.29
CA THR A 87 2.52 6.11 19.15
C THR A 87 1.76 5.64 20.39
N VAL A 88 2.10 4.45 20.91
CA VAL A 88 1.51 3.92 22.15
C VAL A 88 1.84 4.83 23.33
N GLY A 89 3.11 5.23 23.48
CA GLY A 89 3.53 6.13 24.56
C GLY A 89 2.82 7.47 24.53
N ALA A 90 2.68 8.09 23.36
CA ALA A 90 1.97 9.35 23.21
C ALA A 90 0.46 9.21 23.45
N THR A 91 -0.13 8.09 23.02
CA THR A 91 -1.57 7.83 23.16
C THR A 91 -1.97 7.48 24.60
N ALA A 92 -1.11 6.76 25.33
CA ALA A 92 -1.37 6.24 26.67
C ALA A 92 -1.60 7.31 27.74
N GLY A 93 -1.14 8.56 27.51
CA GLY A 93 -1.31 9.68 28.43
C GLY A 93 -2.73 10.26 28.51
N GLN A 94 -3.69 9.72 27.77
CA GLN A 94 -5.07 10.19 27.79
C GLN A 94 -5.84 9.63 28.99
N GLU A 95 -6.66 10.48 29.62
CA GLU A 95 -7.42 10.14 30.82
C GLU A 95 -8.40 8.96 30.62
N ARG A 96 -8.92 8.79 29.40
CA ARG A 96 -9.87 7.72 29.08
C ARG A 96 -9.62 7.12 27.70
N LEU A 97 -9.18 5.87 27.71
CA LEU A 97 -9.04 5.04 26.51
C LEU A 97 -10.12 3.95 26.50
N GLY A 98 -10.73 3.70 25.34
CA GLY A 98 -11.70 2.64 25.14
C GLY A 98 -12.19 2.55 23.70
N ARG A 99 -13.04 1.56 23.40
CA ARG A 99 -13.56 1.33 22.03
C ARG A 99 -14.17 2.57 21.36
N GLN A 100 -14.79 3.44 22.16
CA GLN A 100 -15.46 4.67 21.70
C GLN A 100 -14.81 5.95 22.27
N TYR A 101 -13.69 5.83 22.98
CA TYR A 101 -13.07 6.95 23.72
C TYR A 101 -11.55 6.95 23.51
N GLY A 102 -10.98 8.15 23.38
CA GLY A 102 -9.56 8.35 23.11
C GLY A 102 -9.26 8.51 21.62
N SER A 103 -8.15 9.19 21.32
CA SER A 103 -7.65 9.44 19.96
C SER A 103 -6.26 8.83 19.80
N LEU A 104 -5.97 8.20 18.67
CA LEU A 104 -4.60 7.77 18.37
C LEU A 104 -3.72 9.00 18.16
N ILE A 105 -2.67 9.16 18.98
CA ILE A 105 -1.72 10.26 18.86
C ILE A 105 -0.47 9.74 18.15
N ILE A 106 -0.21 10.26 16.95
CA ILE A 106 1.01 9.97 16.19
C ILE A 106 1.98 11.14 16.44
N PRO A 107 3.14 10.90 17.09
CA PRO A 107 4.13 11.95 17.29
C PRO A 107 4.63 12.54 15.97
N PRO A 108 4.84 13.87 15.88
CA PRO A 108 5.26 14.53 14.63
C PRO A 108 6.51 13.90 14.00
N GLN A 109 7.50 13.55 14.82
CA GLN A 109 8.73 12.90 14.34
C GLN A 109 8.46 11.54 13.68
N ALA A 110 7.64 10.69 14.32
CA ALA A 110 7.28 9.39 13.77
C ALA A 110 6.48 9.54 12.47
N GLN A 111 5.57 10.52 12.43
CA GLN A 111 4.82 10.84 11.21
C GLN A 111 5.75 11.27 10.07
N ALA A 112 6.72 12.15 10.34
CA ALA A 112 7.68 12.63 9.35
C ALA A 112 8.57 11.50 8.80
N GLU A 113 9.12 10.64 9.66
CA GLU A 113 9.92 9.49 9.24
C GLU A 113 9.11 8.48 8.41
N VAL A 114 7.89 8.15 8.82
CA VAL A 114 7.00 7.26 8.05
C VAL A 114 6.63 7.90 6.71
N THR A 115 6.42 9.22 6.67
CA THR A 115 6.12 9.95 5.45
C THR A 115 7.30 9.94 4.49
N LEU A 116 8.53 10.14 4.98
CA LEU A 116 9.75 10.02 4.19
C LEU A 116 9.91 8.59 3.64
N LEU A 117 9.79 7.55 4.47
CA LEU A 117 9.90 6.16 4.02
C LEU A 117 8.81 5.80 2.99
N LYS A 118 7.59 6.32 3.15
CA LYS A 118 6.51 6.17 2.16
C LYS A 118 6.86 6.88 0.86
N THR A 119 7.49 8.04 0.94
CA THR A 119 7.96 8.80 -0.21
C THR A 119 9.04 8.05 -0.97
N ILE A 120 10.03 7.46 -0.27
CA ILE A 120 11.04 6.59 -0.87
C ILE A 120 10.36 5.40 -1.55
N ALA A 121 9.50 4.67 -0.83
CA ALA A 121 8.81 3.51 -1.38
C ALA A 121 8.01 3.87 -2.64
N VAL A 122 7.24 4.95 -2.61
CA VAL A 122 6.44 5.36 -3.77
C VAL A 122 7.32 5.82 -4.92
N LEU A 123 8.29 6.70 -4.72
CA LEU A 123 9.01 7.31 -5.85
C LEU A 123 10.06 6.39 -6.48
N TYR A 124 10.56 5.39 -5.76
CA TYR A 124 11.56 4.45 -6.28
C TYR A 124 10.97 3.08 -6.65
N VAL A 125 9.90 2.61 -5.98
CA VAL A 125 9.19 1.40 -6.44
C VAL A 125 8.19 1.76 -7.52
N MET A 126 7.60 2.96 -7.47
CA MET A 126 6.63 3.43 -8.46
C MET A 126 7.28 4.30 -9.52
N ASP A 127 7.70 3.65 -10.62
CA ASP A 127 7.76 4.33 -11.91
C ASP A 127 6.34 4.83 -12.25
N LEU A 128 6.07 6.07 -11.88
CA LEU A 128 4.71 6.63 -11.77
C LEU A 128 3.86 6.37 -13.03
N PRO A 129 4.37 6.51 -14.28
CA PRO A 129 3.61 6.18 -15.48
C PRO A 129 3.27 4.69 -15.61
N THR A 130 4.27 3.80 -15.47
CA THR A 130 4.07 2.35 -15.59
C THR A 130 3.10 1.80 -14.54
N HIS A 131 3.10 2.39 -13.35
CA HIS A 131 2.17 2.04 -12.28
C HIS A 131 0.75 2.55 -12.51
N LEU A 132 0.58 3.78 -13.01
CA LEU A 132 -0.73 4.29 -13.42
C LEU A 132 -1.33 3.40 -14.51
N ASP A 133 -0.54 3.07 -15.54
CA ASP A 133 -0.96 2.15 -16.60
C ASP A 133 -1.36 0.77 -16.07
N ARG A 134 -0.63 0.25 -15.06
CA ARG A 134 -0.98 -1.02 -14.42
C ARG A 134 -2.28 -0.90 -13.62
N GLN A 135 -2.47 0.15 -12.85
CA GLN A 135 -3.71 0.38 -12.09
C GLN A 135 -4.90 0.54 -13.02
N ASP A 136 -4.76 1.25 -14.12
CA ASP A 136 -5.84 1.43 -15.09
C ASP A 136 -6.19 0.10 -15.77
N ARG A 137 -5.20 -0.72 -16.14
CA ARG A 137 -5.45 -2.10 -16.61
C ARG A 137 -6.12 -2.97 -15.55
N GLN A 138 -5.82 -2.80 -14.27
CA GLN A 138 -6.47 -3.53 -13.18
C GLN A 138 -7.91 -3.07 -12.97
N ARG A 139 -8.18 -1.76 -13.00
CA ARG A 139 -9.53 -1.18 -12.94
C ARG A 139 -10.40 -1.67 -14.10
N GLU A 140 -9.87 -1.61 -15.31
CA GLU A 140 -10.55 -2.10 -16.52
C GLU A 140 -10.95 -3.58 -16.38
N ARG A 141 -10.08 -4.42 -15.80
CA ARG A 141 -10.44 -5.82 -15.52
C ARG A 141 -11.57 -5.95 -14.51
N ILE A 142 -11.57 -5.14 -13.45
CA ILE A 142 -12.64 -5.14 -12.45
C ILE A 142 -13.96 -4.76 -13.10
N TYR A 143 -14.00 -3.68 -13.89
CA TYR A 143 -15.19 -3.26 -14.61
C TYR A 143 -15.71 -4.33 -15.57
N ARG A 144 -14.82 -4.94 -16.36
CA ARG A 144 -15.20 -6.03 -17.27
C ARG A 144 -15.79 -7.23 -16.55
N VAL A 145 -15.25 -7.59 -15.39
CA VAL A 145 -15.80 -8.68 -14.58
C VAL A 145 -17.17 -8.29 -14.00
N PHE A 146 -17.30 -7.05 -13.53
CA PHE A 146 -18.58 -6.51 -13.06
C PHE A 146 -19.66 -6.57 -14.14
N ASP A 147 -19.37 -6.10 -15.34
CA ASP A 147 -20.32 -6.11 -16.46
C ASP A 147 -20.70 -7.53 -16.86
N TYR A 148 -19.71 -8.43 -16.94
CA TYR A 148 -19.94 -9.84 -17.25
C TYR A 148 -20.84 -10.52 -16.21
N LEU A 149 -20.54 -10.34 -14.92
CA LEU A 149 -21.34 -10.92 -13.84
C LEU A 149 -22.75 -10.33 -13.84
N THR A 150 -22.89 -9.02 -14.00
CA THR A 150 -24.19 -8.35 -14.04
C THR A 150 -25.04 -8.82 -15.21
N ALA A 151 -24.48 -8.89 -16.42
CA ALA A 151 -25.20 -9.31 -17.62
C ALA A 151 -25.64 -10.78 -17.58
N GLY A 152 -24.84 -11.65 -16.94
CA GLY A 152 -25.16 -13.07 -16.81
C GLY A 152 -25.95 -13.43 -15.55
N ALA A 153 -26.29 -12.46 -14.69
CA ALA A 153 -26.94 -12.75 -13.41
C ALA A 153 -28.38 -13.26 -13.61
N PRO A 154 -28.86 -14.19 -12.76
CA PRO A 154 -28.12 -14.83 -11.66
C PRO A 154 -27.16 -15.95 -12.11
N GLY A 155 -27.24 -16.39 -13.37
CA GLY A 155 -26.49 -17.51 -13.95
C GLY A 155 -24.97 -17.47 -13.77
N SER A 156 -24.38 -16.28 -13.87
CA SER A 156 -22.95 -15.99 -13.74
C SER A 156 -22.44 -15.94 -12.29
N LEU A 157 -23.33 -15.87 -11.30
CA LEU A 157 -22.98 -15.71 -9.89
C LEU A 157 -22.69 -17.08 -9.25
N ASP A 158 -21.75 -17.08 -8.28
CA ASP A 158 -21.51 -18.26 -7.45
C ASP A 158 -22.77 -18.58 -6.63
N PRO A 159 -22.99 -19.84 -6.24
CA PRO A 159 -24.23 -20.27 -5.58
C PRO A 159 -24.65 -19.42 -4.38
N MET A 160 -23.71 -18.99 -3.54
CA MET A 160 -24.00 -18.14 -2.38
C MET A 160 -24.52 -16.75 -2.79
N TYR A 161 -23.86 -16.10 -3.74
CA TYR A 161 -24.25 -14.76 -4.21
C TYR A 161 -25.49 -14.79 -5.09
N ARG A 162 -25.77 -15.90 -5.78
CA ARG A 162 -27.04 -16.11 -6.49
C ARG A 162 -28.24 -15.99 -5.56
N ALA A 163 -28.20 -16.68 -4.41
CA ALA A 163 -29.30 -16.61 -3.45
C ALA A 163 -29.52 -15.17 -2.97
N TRP A 164 -28.45 -14.47 -2.61
CA TRP A 164 -28.53 -13.06 -2.20
C TRP A 164 -29.03 -12.13 -3.30
N TRP A 165 -28.69 -12.40 -4.57
CA TRP A 165 -29.17 -11.63 -5.72
C TRP A 165 -30.68 -11.81 -5.94
N GLU A 166 -31.18 -13.04 -5.78
CA GLU A 166 -32.59 -13.37 -5.91
C GLU A 166 -33.44 -12.76 -4.79
N GLU A 167 -32.90 -12.69 -3.57
CA GLU A 167 -33.52 -12.05 -2.40
C GLU A 167 -33.40 -10.52 -2.39
N ALA A 168 -32.54 -9.95 -3.22
CA ALA A 168 -32.27 -8.51 -3.23
C ALA A 168 -33.53 -7.71 -3.64
N PRO A 169 -33.96 -6.73 -2.81
CA PRO A 169 -35.23 -6.03 -2.98
C PRO A 169 -35.23 -5.01 -4.12
N ASP A 170 -34.05 -4.57 -4.56
CA ASP A 170 -33.89 -3.54 -5.58
C ASP A 170 -32.59 -3.71 -6.39
N ALA A 171 -32.43 -2.86 -7.41
CA ALA A 171 -31.28 -2.89 -8.30
C ALA A 171 -29.96 -2.55 -7.58
N ALA A 172 -29.99 -1.70 -6.55
CA ALA A 172 -28.79 -1.31 -5.81
C ALA A 172 -28.28 -2.47 -4.95
N ALA A 173 -29.19 -3.21 -4.28
CA ALA A 173 -28.89 -4.41 -3.53
C ALA A 173 -28.35 -5.52 -4.45
N ARG A 174 -28.92 -5.67 -5.65
CA ARG A 174 -28.40 -6.58 -6.68
C ARG A 174 -26.98 -6.21 -7.10
N GLN A 175 -26.73 -4.94 -7.45
CA GLN A 175 -25.39 -4.45 -7.76
C GLN A 175 -24.41 -4.71 -6.61
N ARG A 176 -24.84 -4.53 -5.36
CA ARG A 176 -24.01 -4.79 -4.19
C ARG A 176 -23.58 -6.26 -4.11
N VAL A 177 -24.47 -7.20 -4.41
CA VAL A 177 -24.14 -8.63 -4.43
C VAL A 177 -23.04 -8.95 -5.45
N VAL A 178 -23.06 -8.34 -6.63
CA VAL A 178 -21.97 -8.48 -7.63
C VAL A 178 -20.67 -7.91 -7.11
N VAL A 179 -20.71 -6.72 -6.49
CA VAL A 179 -19.53 -6.09 -5.87
C VAL A 179 -18.94 -6.98 -4.79
N ASP A 180 -19.77 -7.58 -3.93
CA ASP A 180 -19.31 -8.44 -2.85
C ASP A 180 -18.72 -9.76 -3.37
N GLN A 181 -19.22 -10.30 -4.50
CA GLN A 181 -18.60 -11.45 -5.17
C GLN A 181 -17.22 -11.09 -5.74
N ILE A 182 -17.08 -9.92 -6.36
CA ILE A 182 -15.79 -9.46 -6.89
C ILE A 182 -14.80 -9.22 -5.76
N ALA A 183 -15.25 -8.58 -4.68
CA ALA A 183 -14.41 -8.25 -3.53
C ALA A 183 -13.88 -9.49 -2.79
N SER A 184 -14.56 -10.64 -2.88
CA SER A 184 -14.10 -11.90 -2.30
C SER A 184 -13.13 -12.68 -3.19
N MET A 185 -12.89 -12.24 -4.43
CA MET A 185 -11.98 -12.93 -5.35
C MET A 185 -10.52 -12.63 -5.03
N THR A 186 -9.68 -13.67 -5.11
CA THR A 186 -8.24 -13.48 -5.25
C THR A 186 -7.92 -12.83 -6.61
N GLU A 187 -6.77 -12.16 -6.71
CA GLU A 187 -6.31 -11.57 -7.98
C GLU A 187 -6.29 -12.61 -9.12
N SER A 188 -5.76 -13.81 -8.86
CA SER A 188 -5.72 -14.90 -9.85
C SER A 188 -7.10 -15.42 -10.27
N ARG A 189 -8.10 -15.34 -9.39
CA ARG A 189 -9.49 -15.70 -9.72
C ARG A 189 -10.12 -14.63 -10.60
N LEU A 190 -9.96 -13.36 -10.24
CA LEU A 190 -10.43 -12.21 -11.00
C LEU A 190 -9.84 -12.20 -12.42
N GLU A 191 -8.53 -12.40 -12.54
CA GLU A 191 -7.83 -12.43 -13.83
C GLU A 191 -8.33 -13.56 -14.75
N ARG A 192 -8.56 -14.76 -14.19
CA ARG A 192 -9.12 -15.87 -14.97
C ARG A 192 -10.53 -15.57 -15.45
N LEU A 193 -11.36 -14.95 -14.62
CA LEU A 193 -12.71 -14.59 -15.00
C LEU A 193 -12.73 -13.48 -16.06
N ALA A 194 -11.88 -12.46 -15.92
CA ALA A 194 -11.71 -11.39 -16.91
C ALA A 194 -11.26 -11.92 -18.29
N LYS A 195 -10.38 -12.94 -18.31
CA LYS A 195 -9.97 -13.61 -19.56
C LYS A 195 -11.13 -14.38 -20.21
N ARG A 196 -11.97 -15.07 -19.42
CA ARG A 196 -13.13 -15.79 -19.93
C ARG A 196 -14.22 -14.87 -20.47
N SER A 197 -14.48 -13.74 -19.80
CA SER A 197 -15.46 -12.77 -20.29
C SER A 197 -15.03 -12.13 -21.62
N ALA A 198 -13.73 -11.85 -21.78
CA ALA A 198 -13.18 -11.37 -23.05
C ALA A 198 -13.33 -12.40 -24.19
N GLY A 199 -13.21 -13.70 -23.90
CA GLY A 199 -13.43 -14.76 -24.88
C GLY A 199 -14.89 -14.92 -25.31
N LEU A 200 -15.84 -14.64 -24.42
CA LEU A 200 -17.28 -14.74 -24.70
C LEU A 200 -17.84 -13.53 -25.46
N ALA A 201 -17.27 -12.34 -25.26
CA ALA A 201 -17.64 -11.13 -26.02
C ALA A 201 -17.38 -11.27 -27.53
N VAL A 202 -16.38 -12.06 -27.94
CA VAL A 202 -16.05 -12.32 -29.36
C VAL A 202 -17.10 -13.19 -30.06
N PHE A 203 -17.96 -13.91 -29.32
CA PHE A 203 -18.99 -14.78 -29.89
C PHE A 203 -20.40 -14.19 -29.87
N MET A 204 -20.60 -13.02 -29.24
CA MET A 204 -21.91 -12.36 -29.12
C MET A 204 -22.02 -11.07 -29.96
N GLY A 205 -21.00 -10.73 -30.76
CA GLY A 205 -21.03 -9.67 -31.78
C GLY A 205 -20.86 -10.26 -33.17
#